data_AF-A0A941TFA1-F1
#
_entry.id   AF-A0A941TFA1-F1
#
_cell.length_a   1.000
_cell.length_b   1.000
_cell.length_c   1.000
_cell.angle_alpha   90.00
_cell.angle_beta   90.00
_cell.angle_gamma   90.00
#
_symmetry.space_group_name_H-M   'P 1'
#
loop_
_entity.id
_entity.type
_entity.pdbx_description
1 polymer ?
#
loop_
_entity_poly.entity_id
_entity_poly.type
_entity_poly.pdbx_seq_one_letter_code
_entity_poly.pdbx_strand_id
1 'polypeptide(L)' 'MTADGKVASTHGVNVNGLAHRELGWRPRLDFRHVLQCLRADEDFRSPLAQAIGAKGYHESVGEEGPFPID' A
#
# COMPACT_ATOMS: atom_id res chain seq x y z
N MET A 1 4.97 -0.53 -39.57
CA MET A 1 5.95 -0.36 -38.48
C MET A 1 5.16 0.06 -37.25
N THR A 2 4.69 -0.93 -36.51
CA THR A 2 3.74 -0.79 -35.40
C THR A 2 4.54 -0.54 -34.14
N ALA A 3 4.32 0.58 -33.45
CA ALA A 3 4.78 0.77 -32.09
C ALA A 3 3.57 0.53 -31.17
N ASP A 4 3.49 -0.67 -30.63
CA ASP A 4 2.60 -1.03 -29.54
C ASP A 4 2.97 -0.21 -28.29
N GLY A 5 2.24 0.88 -28.06
CA GLY A 5 2.30 1.65 -26.83
C GLY A 5 1.65 0.86 -25.70
N LYS A 6 2.44 0.04 -25.01
CA LYS A 6 2.02 -0.66 -23.78
C LYS A 6 1.60 0.39 -22.74
N VAL A 7 0.29 0.55 -22.56
CA VAL A 7 -0.29 1.31 -21.45
C VAL A 7 0.16 0.65 -20.15
N ALA A 8 0.89 1.38 -19.32
CA ALA A 8 1.29 0.91 -18.00
C ALA A 8 0.02 0.65 -17.16
N SER A 9 -0.13 -0.57 -16.68
CA SER A 9 -1.23 -0.98 -15.81
C SER A 9 -1.10 -0.31 -14.44
N THR A 10 -1.91 0.70 -14.17
CA THR A 10 -2.04 1.32 -12.85
C THR A 10 -2.66 0.33 -11.86
N HIS A 11 -1.84 -0.31 -11.03
CA HIS A 11 -2.32 -1.16 -9.94
C HIS A 11 -2.55 -0.31 -8.68
N GLY A 12 -3.77 -0.38 -8.12
CA GLY A 12 -4.03 -0.04 -6.72
C GLY A 12 -4.89 1.21 -6.46
N VAL A 13 -6.16 1.20 -6.86
CA VAL A 13 -7.17 2.10 -6.26
C VAL A 13 -8.03 1.27 -5.31
N ASN A 14 -7.90 1.49 -4.01
CA ASN A 14 -8.81 0.91 -3.03
C ASN A 14 -10.13 1.71 -3.03
N VAL A 15 -11.17 1.14 -3.65
CA VAL A 15 -12.50 1.76 -3.75
C VAL A 15 -13.40 1.32 -2.60
N ASN A 16 -13.08 1.69 -1.36
CA ASN A 16 -13.95 1.43 -0.20
C ASN A 16 -15.00 2.53 0.05
N GLY A 17 -15.59 3.06 -1.02
CA GLY A 17 -16.55 4.17 -0.94
C GLY A 17 -17.85 3.81 -0.19
N LEU A 18 -18.25 2.55 -0.23
CA LEU A 18 -19.46 2.08 0.44
C LEU A 18 -19.32 2.11 1.97
N ALA A 19 -18.21 1.63 2.52
CA ALA A 19 -18.00 1.63 3.97
C ALA A 19 -17.93 3.05 4.55
N HIS A 20 -17.33 4.00 3.82
CA HIS A 20 -17.32 5.39 4.25
C HIS A 20 -18.73 5.99 4.30
N ARG A 21 -19.55 5.70 3.29
CA ARG A 21 -20.90 6.27 3.17
C ARG A 21 -21.90 5.65 4.14
N GLU A 22 -21.96 4.32 4.18
CA GLU A 22 -23.02 3.60 4.90
C GLU A 22 -22.67 3.31 6.34
N LEU A 23 -21.37 3.13 6.65
CA LEU A 23 -20.92 2.77 8.00
C LEU A 23 -20.26 3.94 8.73
N GLY A 24 -20.11 5.10 8.08
CA GLY A 24 -19.33 6.23 8.61
C GLY A 24 -17.87 5.86 8.91
N TRP A 25 -17.40 4.75 8.35
CA TRP A 25 -16.09 4.20 8.68
C TRP A 25 -14.99 5.11 8.12
N ARG A 26 -13.95 5.37 8.91
CA ARG A 26 -12.75 6.10 8.49
C ARG A 26 -11.51 5.42 9.07
N PRO A 27 -10.47 5.15 8.27
CA PRO A 27 -9.25 4.56 8.78
C PRO A 27 -8.54 5.52 9.73
N ARG A 28 -8.19 5.04 10.93
CA ARG A 28 -7.39 5.81 11.90
C ARG A 28 -5.94 5.97 11.48
N LEU A 29 -5.41 4.98 10.75
CA LEU A 29 -4.06 4.97 10.19
C LEU A 29 -4.22 4.93 8.67
N ASP A 30 -4.31 6.11 8.06
CA ASP A 30 -4.40 6.26 6.62
C ASP A 30 -3.01 6.49 6.00
N PHE A 31 -2.96 6.62 4.66
CA PHE A 31 -1.68 6.85 3.99
C PHE A 31 -1.04 8.20 4.36
N ARG A 32 -1.85 9.22 4.71
CA ARG A 32 -1.31 10.53 5.13
C ARG A 32 -0.59 10.40 6.47
N HIS A 33 -1.13 9.62 7.41
CA HIS A 33 -0.47 9.34 8.67
C HIS A 33 0.93 8.75 8.45
N VAL A 34 1.05 7.76 7.56
CA VAL A 34 2.35 7.17 7.21
C VAL A 34 3.32 8.23 6.68
N LEU A 35 2.87 9.07 5.75
CA LEU A 35 3.71 10.15 5.20
C LEU A 35 4.11 11.19 6.26
N GLN A 36 3.25 11.46 7.25
CA GLN A 36 3.58 12.38 8.34
C GLN A 36 4.66 11.80 9.25
N CYS A 37 4.52 10.53 9.65
CA CYS A 37 5.53 9.84 10.45
C CYS A 37 6.88 9.78 9.73
N LEU A 38 6.89 9.45 8.43
CA LEU A 38 8.13 9.44 7.64
C LEU A 38 8.81 10.82 7.58
N ARG A 39 8.03 11.90 7.52
CA ARG A 39 8.58 13.27 7.56
C ARG A 39 9.13 13.65 8.93
N ALA A 40 8.58 13.07 9.99
CA ALA A 40 8.97 13.31 11.37
C ALA A 40 10.05 12.35 11.88
N ASP A 41 10.50 11.39 11.05
CA ASP A 41 11.38 10.28 11.44
C ASP A 41 10.80 9.42 12.58
N GLU A 42 9.48 9.21 12.54
CA GLU A 42 8.73 8.42 13.51
C GLU A 42 8.30 7.06 12.94
N ASP A 43 8.16 6.04 13.80
CA ASP A 43 7.65 4.73 13.41
C ASP A 43 6.15 4.83 13.04
N PHE A 44 5.84 4.61 11.77
CA PHE A 44 4.48 4.64 11.23
C PHE A 44 3.68 3.35 11.49
N ARG A 45 4.31 2.30 12.03
CA ARG A 45 3.66 1.00 12.22
C ARG A 45 2.69 1.06 13.40
N SER A 46 1.49 0.53 13.21
CA SER A 46 0.55 0.33 14.30
C SER A 46 1.09 -0.66 15.36
N PRO A 47 0.61 -0.63 16.61
CA PRO A 47 0.98 -1.63 17.60
C PRO A 47 0.74 -3.07 17.14
N LEU A 48 -0.34 -3.30 16.37
CA LEU A 48 -0.61 -4.60 15.76
C LEU A 48 0.45 -4.97 14.72
N ALA A 49 0.83 -4.04 13.85
CA ALA A 49 1.86 -4.26 12.84
C ALA A 49 3.24 -4.54 13.47
N GLN A 50 3.55 -3.91 14.62
CA GLN A 50 4.75 -4.21 15.40
C GLN A 50 4.69 -5.62 16.00
N ALA A 51 3.53 -6.02 16.53
CA ALA A 51 3.36 -7.33 17.16
C ALA A 51 3.44 -8.49 16.17
N ILE A 52 2.86 -8.34 14.97
CA ILE A 52 2.81 -9.41 13.96
C ILE A 52 4.01 -9.40 13.00
N GLY A 53 4.70 -8.27 12.87
CA GLY A 53 5.81 -8.10 11.95
C GLY A 53 5.39 -8.08 10.47
N ALA A 54 6.38 -8.11 9.58
CA ALA A 54 6.14 -8.20 8.14
C ALA A 54 5.98 -9.67 7.73
N LYS A 55 4.77 -10.05 7.31
CA LYS A 55 4.55 -11.29 6.57
C LYS A 55 4.74 -10.98 5.09
N GLY A 56 5.76 -11.55 4.46
CA GLY A 56 5.93 -11.45 3.01
C GLY A 56 4.65 -11.90 2.31
N TYR A 57 4.08 -11.06 1.45
CA TYR A 57 2.95 -11.44 0.60
C TYR A 57 3.39 -12.30 -0.59
N HIS A 58 4.70 -12.32 -0.85
CA HIS A 58 5.33 -13.10 -1.89
C HIS A 58 6.43 -13.96 -1.27
N GLU A 59 6.51 -15.20 -1.75
CA GLU A 59 7.57 -16.14 -1.35
C GLU A 59 8.93 -15.74 -1.93
N SER A 60 8.92 -14.95 -3.01
CA SER A 60 10.10 -14.40 -3.67
C SER A 60 10.15 -12.87 -3.54
N VAL A 61 11.38 -12.37 -3.46
CA VAL A 61 11.69 -10.94 -3.61
C VAL A 61 11.98 -10.71 -5.10
N GLY A 62 11.40 -9.67 -5.70
CA GLY A 62 11.73 -9.28 -7.07
C GLY A 62 13.15 -8.72 -7.16
N GLU A 63 13.77 -8.80 -8.33
CA GLU A 63 15.14 -8.30 -8.53
C GLU A 63 15.29 -6.81 -8.22
N GLU A 64 14.22 -6.02 -8.41
CA GLU A 64 14.21 -4.57 -8.17
C GLU A 64 13.59 -4.17 -6.82
N GLY A 65 13.16 -5.11 -5.99
CA GLY A 65 12.62 -4.78 -4.68
C GLY A 65 11.63 -5.78 -4.07
N PRO A 66 11.00 -5.42 -2.94
CA PRO A 66 10.18 -6.33 -2.13
C PRO A 66 8.88 -6.79 -2.81
N PHE A 67 8.57 -6.25 -3.99
CA PHE A 67 7.40 -6.61 -4.77
C PHE A 67 7.86 -7.25 -6.09
N PRO A 68 7.47 -8.51 -6.36
CA PRO A 68 7.70 -9.10 -7.67
C PRO A 68 6.91 -8.30 -8.72
N ILE A 69 7.62 -7.90 -9.77
CA ILE A 69 7.08 -7.21 -10.95
C ILE A 69 7.07 -8.19 -12.12
N ASP A 70 6.25 -9.23 -12.02
CA ASP A 70 6.01 -10.16 -13.13
C ASP A 70 5.02 -9.57 -14.14
#